data_AF-A0AAU9JVT6-F1
#
_entry.id   AF-A0AAU9JVT6-F1
#
_cell.length_a   1.000
_cell.length_b   1.000
_cell.length_c   1.000
_cell.angle_alpha   90.00
_cell.angle_beta   90.00
_cell.angle_gamma   90.00
#
_symmetry.space_group_name_H-M   'P 1'
#
loop_
_entity.id
_entity.type
_entity.pdbx_description
1 polymer ?
#
loop_
_entity_poly.entity_id
_entity_poly.type
_entity_poly.pdbx_seq_one_letter_code
_entity_poly.pdbx_strand_id
1 'polypeptide(L)'
;MLSKIARGYRSWFNLSSVHLIFKKDHPKPIQHYTDRGLIIHPSQKTFTPPPTISLTFTPPESSFVPPPPPFHKVVVEKPPVVPRVAVALRKKIPSSMKKIVPLLHILKRIHVADAEYKLIALSYKKAADYLLRLLNAAVHNATTHKNLSVDRLFIKTIEVGRNTPGRFVKFHAKGLAARGESARVQVRITLEEKSPEDIYKIMMKGKFPAMLAAKLRNDFFHGGCDLSDLQAETSTMTAKGRQQQHLMLKRKVIQIDKENRKKGIIIAREDIEEAVLEEGAKQYAEDYWRAKKEQTEMLYTHRQEVFKNNEGIK
;
A
#
# COMPACT_ATOMS: atom_id res chain seq x y z
N MET A 1 -18.75 10.29 45.15
CA MET A 1 -20.02 10.81 44.59
C MET A 1 -19.82 11.11 43.13
N LEU A 2 -20.33 10.21 42.28
CA LEU A 2 -20.26 10.27 40.82
C LEU A 2 -21.40 11.15 40.30
N SER A 3 -21.09 12.18 39.51
CA SER A 3 -22.07 12.75 38.59
C SER A 3 -21.43 13.42 37.37
N LYS A 4 -21.89 12.95 36.20
CA LYS A 4 -22.15 13.70 34.97
C LYS A 4 -20.94 14.31 34.22
N ILE A 5 -20.35 13.51 33.34
CA ILE A 5 -20.02 13.97 31.98
C ILE A 5 -20.47 12.88 31.00
N ALA A 6 -21.72 12.99 30.57
CA ALA A 6 -22.23 12.31 29.39
C ALA A 6 -21.97 13.20 28.18
N ARG A 7 -21.10 12.76 27.26
CA ARG A 7 -21.03 13.25 25.86
C ARG A 7 -20.23 12.26 25.01
N GLY A 8 -20.99 11.51 24.19
CA GLY A 8 -20.67 11.18 22.81
C GLY A 8 -19.40 10.40 22.51
N TYR A 9 -19.46 9.08 22.60
CA TYR A 9 -18.64 8.20 21.76
C TYR A 9 -19.57 7.35 20.89
N ARG A 10 -19.66 7.73 19.61
CA ARG A 10 -20.13 6.88 18.51
C ARG A 10 -19.12 5.75 18.36
N SER A 11 -19.45 4.55 18.82
CA SER A 11 -18.72 3.33 18.47
C SER A 11 -19.26 2.82 17.13
N TRP A 12 -18.42 2.88 16.11
CA TRP A 12 -18.54 2.06 14.92
C TRP A 12 -17.94 0.69 15.24
N PHE A 13 -18.79 -0.25 15.64
CA PHE A 13 -18.50 -1.68 15.54
C PHE A 13 -19.54 -2.28 14.60
N ASN A 14 -19.10 -2.59 13.37
CA ASN A 14 -19.81 -3.46 12.44
C ASN A 14 -19.78 -4.87 13.01
N LEU A 15 -20.87 -5.28 13.66
CA LEU A 15 -21.16 -6.69 13.89
C LEU A 15 -21.77 -7.25 12.61
N SER A 16 -21.07 -8.23 12.05
CA SER A 16 -21.51 -9.11 10.99
C SER A 16 -22.91 -9.66 11.28
N SER A 17 -23.84 -9.40 10.37
CA SER A 17 -25.18 -9.97 10.35
C SER A 17 -25.10 -11.50 10.26
N VAL A 18 -25.45 -12.17 11.36
CA VAL A 18 -25.72 -13.59 11.40
C VAL A 18 -27.07 -13.82 10.69
N HIS A 19 -27.04 -14.38 9.49
CA HIS A 19 -28.25 -14.87 8.84
C HIS A 19 -28.64 -16.21 9.47
N LEU A 20 -29.62 -16.18 10.35
CA LEU A 20 -30.32 -17.38 10.82
C LEU A 20 -31.21 -17.91 9.69
N ILE A 21 -30.80 -19.04 9.10
CA ILE A 21 -31.63 -19.81 8.17
C ILE A 21 -32.61 -20.63 9.01
N PHE A 22 -33.85 -20.15 9.12
CA PHE A 22 -34.96 -20.95 9.65
C PHE A 22 -35.34 -21.99 8.60
N LYS A 23 -35.14 -23.28 8.91
CA LYS A 23 -35.77 -24.38 8.16
C LYS A 23 -37.28 -24.29 8.39
N LYS A 24 -38.07 -24.19 7.32
CA LYS A 24 -39.52 -24.38 7.38
C LYS A 24 -39.81 -25.87 7.49
N ASP A 25 -40.57 -26.26 8.50
CA ASP A 25 -41.07 -27.64 8.65
C ASP A 25 -42.10 -27.96 7.56
N HIS A 26 -42.02 -29.16 6.99
CA HIS A 26 -43.02 -29.69 6.07
C HIS A 26 -44.27 -30.15 6.86
N PRO A 27 -45.50 -29.84 6.42
CA PRO A 27 -46.69 -30.36 7.08
C PRO A 27 -46.79 -31.89 6.88
N LYS A 28 -47.13 -32.61 7.95
CA LYS A 28 -47.39 -34.06 7.91
C LYS A 28 -48.64 -34.36 7.09
N PRO A 29 -48.71 -35.51 6.37
CA PRO A 29 -49.91 -35.88 5.63
C PRO A 29 -51.11 -36.05 6.56
N ILE A 30 -52.25 -35.51 6.12
CA ILE A 30 -53.53 -35.56 6.83
C ILE A 30 -54.01 -37.01 6.84
N GLN A 31 -54.15 -37.59 8.04
CA GLN A 31 -54.81 -38.86 8.23
C GLN A 31 -56.31 -38.60 8.34
N HIS A 32 -57.08 -39.09 7.36
CA HIS A 32 -58.54 -39.04 7.40
C HIS A 32 -59.04 -40.11 8.37
N TYR A 33 -59.55 -39.67 9.53
CA TYR A 33 -60.32 -40.50 10.44
C TYR A 33 -61.80 -40.30 10.16
N THR A 34 -62.55 -41.38 9.96
CA THR A 34 -64.01 -41.36 9.93
C THR A 34 -64.56 -41.58 11.33
N ASP A 35 -65.67 -40.92 11.67
CA ASP A 35 -66.27 -40.83 13.02
C ASP A 35 -66.83 -42.14 13.61
N ARG A 36 -66.47 -43.30 13.05
CA ARG A 36 -66.81 -44.63 13.57
C ARG A 36 -65.62 -45.56 13.34
N GLY A 37 -64.76 -45.68 14.35
CA GLY A 37 -63.46 -46.36 14.31
C GLY A 37 -63.49 -47.80 13.78
N LEU A 38 -63.32 -47.95 12.47
CA LEU A 38 -63.10 -49.21 11.78
C LEU A 38 -62.01 -49.01 10.71
N ILE A 39 -60.85 -49.62 10.95
CA ILE A 39 -59.74 -49.69 10.00
C ILE A 39 -60.14 -50.67 8.91
N ILE A 40 -60.62 -50.18 7.78
CA ILE A 40 -60.90 -51.01 6.60
C ILE A 40 -59.61 -51.09 5.78
N HIS A 41 -58.88 -52.20 5.88
CA HIS A 41 -57.89 -52.55 4.86
C HIS A 41 -58.64 -53.02 3.61
N PRO A 42 -58.52 -52.35 2.45
CA PRO A 42 -59.10 -52.87 1.23
C PRO A 42 -58.35 -54.15 0.82
N SER A 43 -59.10 -55.25 0.89
CA SER A 43 -58.78 -56.58 0.37
C SER A 43 -58.29 -56.50 -1.08
N GLN A 44 -57.08 -57.00 -1.31
CA GLN A 44 -56.53 -57.23 -2.65
C GLN A 44 -57.36 -58.31 -3.35
N LYS A 45 -58.19 -57.91 -4.32
CA LYS A 45 -58.74 -58.82 -5.32
C LYS A 45 -57.91 -58.71 -6.59
N THR A 46 -57.39 -59.85 -7.01
CA THR A 46 -56.58 -60.04 -8.23
C THR A 46 -57.34 -59.60 -9.47
N PHE A 47 -56.89 -58.50 -10.06
CA PHE A 47 -57.31 -58.06 -11.39
C PHE A 47 -56.07 -58.12 -12.28
N THR A 48 -56.01 -59.12 -13.16
CA THR A 48 -54.97 -59.19 -14.20
C THR A 48 -55.27 -58.12 -15.25
N PRO A 49 -54.35 -57.19 -15.52
CA PRO A 49 -54.57 -56.18 -16.56
C PRO A 49 -54.45 -56.81 -17.96
N PRO A 50 -55.24 -56.35 -18.95
CA PRO A 50 -55.07 -56.74 -20.34
C PRO A 50 -53.71 -56.28 -20.90
N PRO A 51 -53.20 -56.91 -21.97
CA PRO A 51 -51.85 -56.70 -22.47
C PRO A 51 -51.60 -55.24 -22.85
N THR A 52 -50.66 -54.62 -22.13
CA THR A 52 -50.17 -53.27 -22.38
C THR A 52 -49.43 -53.23 -23.72
N ILE A 53 -50.01 -52.55 -24.72
CA ILE A 53 -49.30 -52.14 -25.93
C ILE A 53 -48.37 -51.00 -25.52
N SER A 54 -47.08 -51.31 -25.36
CA SER A 54 -46.05 -50.32 -25.06
C SER A 54 -45.70 -49.52 -26.32
N LEU A 55 -46.33 -48.37 -26.50
CA LEU A 55 -45.79 -47.34 -27.40
C LEU A 55 -44.57 -46.71 -26.70
N THR A 56 -43.35 -47.06 -27.13
CA THR A 56 -42.13 -46.39 -26.67
C THR A 56 -42.06 -44.99 -27.25
N PHE A 57 -42.73 -44.05 -26.59
CA PHE A 57 -42.49 -42.63 -26.79
C PHE A 57 -41.12 -42.33 -26.17
N THR A 58 -40.08 -42.23 -26.98
CA THR A 58 -38.82 -41.62 -26.53
C THR A 58 -39.12 -40.14 -26.28
N PRO A 59 -39.08 -39.66 -25.03
CA PRO A 59 -39.24 -38.23 -24.79
C PRO A 59 -38.08 -37.51 -25.51
N PRO A 60 -38.34 -36.38 -26.19
CA PRO A 60 -37.27 -35.62 -26.83
C PRO A 60 -36.23 -35.30 -25.76
N GLU A 61 -34.96 -35.60 -26.04
CA GLU A 61 -33.84 -35.30 -25.15
C GLU A 61 -34.01 -33.88 -24.61
N SER A 62 -34.27 -33.77 -23.31
CA SER A 62 -34.34 -32.48 -22.67
C SER A 62 -32.95 -31.88 -22.79
N SER A 63 -32.82 -30.87 -23.65
CA SER A 63 -31.61 -30.05 -23.79
C SER A 63 -31.46 -29.20 -22.53
N PHE A 64 -31.31 -29.84 -21.38
CA PHE A 64 -31.01 -29.21 -20.12
C PHE A 64 -29.54 -28.82 -20.18
N VAL A 65 -29.27 -27.67 -20.79
CA VAL A 65 -27.94 -27.06 -20.71
C VAL A 65 -27.69 -26.78 -19.24
N PRO A 66 -26.72 -27.44 -18.59
CA PRO A 66 -26.45 -27.17 -17.18
C PRO A 66 -26.14 -25.68 -17.02
N PRO A 67 -26.64 -25.03 -15.97
CA PRO A 67 -26.32 -23.63 -15.73
C PRO A 67 -24.80 -23.48 -15.69
N PRO A 68 -24.24 -22.40 -16.28
CA PRO A 68 -22.81 -22.18 -16.26
C PRO A 68 -22.32 -22.24 -14.80
N PRO A 69 -21.15 -22.86 -14.55
CA PRO A 69 -20.64 -23.00 -13.20
C PRO A 69 -20.54 -21.63 -12.53
N PRO A 70 -20.81 -21.55 -11.21
CA PRO A 70 -20.77 -20.27 -10.50
C PRO A 70 -19.40 -19.62 -10.69
N PHE A 71 -19.40 -18.35 -11.14
CA PHE A 71 -18.17 -17.59 -11.33
C PHE A 71 -17.42 -17.50 -10.00
N HIS A 72 -16.30 -18.23 -9.88
CA HIS A 72 -15.41 -18.09 -8.75
C HIS A 72 -14.72 -16.73 -8.85
N LYS A 73 -14.94 -15.86 -7.86
CA LYS A 73 -14.21 -14.61 -7.74
C LYS A 73 -12.74 -14.95 -7.51
N VAL A 74 -11.88 -14.65 -8.49
CA VAL A 74 -10.43 -14.79 -8.35
C VAL A 74 -9.98 -13.72 -7.36
N VAL A 75 -9.66 -14.14 -6.13
CA VAL A 75 -9.04 -13.27 -5.13
C VAL A 75 -7.55 -13.45 -5.25
N VAL A 76 -6.85 -12.41 -5.71
CA VAL A 76 -5.39 -12.41 -5.78
C VAL A 76 -4.84 -12.06 -4.40
N GLU A 77 -4.39 -13.06 -3.65
CA GLU A 77 -3.65 -12.83 -2.41
C GLU A 77 -2.19 -12.50 -2.75
N LYS A 78 -1.77 -11.26 -2.50
CA LYS A 78 -0.39 -10.83 -2.71
C LYS A 78 0.50 -11.36 -1.57
N PRO A 79 1.64 -12.00 -1.86
CA PRO A 79 2.51 -12.52 -0.81
C PRO A 79 3.09 -11.38 0.05
N PRO A 80 3.34 -11.62 1.35
CA PRO A 80 3.91 -10.60 2.24
C PRO A 80 5.37 -10.29 1.86
N VAL A 81 5.62 -9.06 1.41
CA VAL A 81 6.98 -8.58 1.08
C VAL A 81 7.72 -8.20 2.36
N VAL A 82 8.90 -8.78 2.60
CA VAL A 82 9.76 -8.42 3.74
C VAL A 82 10.39 -7.04 3.51
N PRO A 83 10.10 -6.03 4.33
CA PRO A 83 10.55 -4.68 4.07
C PRO A 83 12.01 -4.48 4.50
N ARG A 84 12.84 -3.91 3.62
CA ARG A 84 14.20 -3.48 3.94
C ARG A 84 14.16 -2.16 4.67
N VAL A 85 14.33 -2.21 5.99
CA VAL A 85 14.07 -1.07 6.88
C VAL A 85 15.32 -0.65 7.64
N ALA A 86 15.59 0.64 7.77
CA ALA A 86 16.56 1.22 8.69
C ALA A 86 15.86 2.02 9.79
N VAL A 87 16.39 2.03 11.01
CA VAL A 87 15.77 2.71 12.15
C VAL A 87 16.80 3.61 12.83
N ALA A 88 16.38 4.81 13.21
CA ALA A 88 17.11 5.66 14.13
C ALA A 88 16.20 6.16 15.25
N LEU A 89 16.74 6.22 16.47
CA LEU A 89 16.05 6.67 17.66
C LEU A 89 16.88 7.76 18.35
N ARG A 90 16.26 8.90 18.62
CA ARG A 90 16.85 9.93 19.48
C ARG A 90 16.00 10.11 20.73
N LYS A 91 16.61 9.85 21.88
CA LYS A 91 16.01 10.04 23.20
C LYS A 91 16.31 11.46 23.70
N LYS A 92 15.47 11.94 24.62
CA LYS A 92 15.67 13.19 25.41
C LYS A 92 15.79 14.47 24.55
N ILE A 93 15.03 14.60 23.48
CA ILE A 93 14.95 15.85 22.69
C ILE A 93 14.30 16.94 23.56
N PRO A 94 14.93 18.12 23.73
CA PRO A 94 14.43 19.21 24.57
C PRO A 94 13.35 20.02 23.82
N SER A 95 12.22 19.37 23.57
CA SER A 95 11.06 19.99 22.93
C SER A 95 9.79 19.28 23.39
N SER A 96 8.68 20.00 23.34
CA SER A 96 7.36 19.43 23.63
C SER A 96 6.81 18.69 22.42
N MET A 97 6.05 17.63 22.68
CA MET A 97 5.35 16.86 21.66
C MET A 97 4.44 17.74 20.80
N LYS A 98 3.79 18.75 21.40
CA LYS A 98 2.94 19.72 20.69
C LYS A 98 3.66 20.47 19.57
N LYS A 99 4.97 20.72 19.74
CA LYS A 99 5.80 21.43 18.75
C LYS A 99 6.33 20.50 17.67
N ILE A 100 6.59 19.23 18.01
CA ILE A 100 7.15 18.25 17.09
C ILE A 100 6.08 17.66 16.17
N VAL A 101 4.91 17.29 16.71
CA VAL A 101 3.85 16.57 15.97
C VAL A 101 3.46 17.24 14.63
N PRO A 102 3.27 18.58 14.55
CA PRO A 102 2.97 19.24 13.28
C PRO A 102 4.06 19.04 12.22
N LEU A 103 5.34 19.03 12.64
CA LEU A 103 6.47 18.80 11.72
C LEU A 103 6.46 17.36 11.19
N LEU A 104 6.12 16.38 12.02
CA LEU A 104 6.10 14.98 11.60
C LEU A 104 5.01 14.70 10.57
N HIS A 105 3.86 15.37 10.70
CA HIS A 105 2.76 15.20 9.76
C HIS A 105 3.18 15.60 8.34
N ILE A 106 4.04 16.62 8.22
CA ILE A 106 4.58 17.09 6.96
C ILE A 106 5.58 16.11 6.35
N LEU A 107 6.23 15.24 7.14
CA LEU A 107 7.33 14.35 6.71
C LEU A 107 6.88 12.91 6.44
N LYS A 108 5.67 12.54 6.86
CA LYS A 108 5.18 11.17 6.76
C LYS A 108 5.02 10.75 5.29
N ARG A 109 5.51 9.55 4.92
CA ARG A 109 5.37 8.93 3.59
C ARG A 109 6.04 9.69 2.44
N ILE A 110 7.08 10.46 2.73
CA ILE A 110 7.83 11.24 1.72
C ILE A 110 9.23 10.64 1.53
N HIS A 111 9.83 10.93 0.36
CA HIS A 111 11.21 10.58 0.06
C HIS A 111 12.17 11.31 1.01
N VAL A 112 13.31 10.69 1.34
CA VAL A 112 14.27 11.27 2.29
C VAL A 112 14.79 12.65 1.85
N ALA A 113 15.15 12.81 0.57
CA ALA A 113 15.65 14.09 0.07
C ALA A 113 14.60 15.22 0.15
N ASP A 114 13.34 14.92 -0.14
CA ASP A 114 12.23 15.87 0.00
C ASP A 114 12.00 16.23 1.48
N ALA A 115 12.13 15.25 2.38
CA ALA A 115 12.00 15.44 3.82
C ALA A 115 13.13 16.32 4.38
N GLU A 116 14.36 16.10 3.93
CA GLU A 116 15.53 16.91 4.27
C GLU A 116 15.33 18.37 3.84
N TYR A 117 14.95 18.59 2.56
CA TYR A 117 14.66 19.92 2.04
C TYR A 117 13.57 20.64 2.86
N LYS A 118 12.47 19.95 3.18
CA LYS A 118 11.40 20.53 4.01
C LYS A 118 11.86 20.87 5.43
N LEU A 119 12.73 20.06 6.02
CA LEU A 119 13.30 20.34 7.35
C LEU A 119 14.25 21.54 7.31
N ILE A 120 15.07 21.65 6.27
CA ILE A 120 15.95 22.80 6.03
C ILE A 120 15.13 24.08 5.84
N ALA A 121 14.06 24.03 5.04
CA ALA A 121 13.14 25.16 4.85
C ALA A 121 12.45 25.60 6.17
N LEU A 122 12.29 24.67 7.12
CA LEU A 122 11.71 24.92 8.44
C LEU A 122 12.77 25.12 9.54
N SER A 123 14.03 25.38 9.15
CA SER A 123 15.18 25.52 10.07
C SER A 123 15.01 26.61 11.13
N TYR A 124 14.19 27.64 10.88
CA TYR A 124 13.84 28.65 11.87
C TYR A 124 13.16 28.05 13.13
N LYS A 125 12.61 26.84 13.04
CA LYS A 125 12.11 26.08 14.20
C LYS A 125 13.21 25.18 14.75
N LYS A 126 13.61 25.42 16.00
CA LYS A 126 14.59 24.58 16.74
C LYS A 126 14.26 23.07 16.73
N ALA A 127 12.99 22.70 16.69
CA ALA A 127 12.57 21.30 16.59
C ALA A 127 12.92 20.66 15.24
N ALA A 128 12.95 21.43 14.15
CA ALA A 128 13.32 20.93 12.82
C ALA A 128 14.80 20.54 12.76
N ASP A 129 15.70 21.33 13.36
CA ASP A 129 17.13 20.99 13.45
C ASP A 129 17.35 19.65 14.18
N TYR A 130 16.64 19.41 15.29
CA TYR A 130 16.73 18.12 15.97
C TYR A 130 16.27 16.93 15.11
N LEU A 131 15.25 17.13 14.27
CA LEU A 131 14.74 16.12 13.34
C LEU A 131 15.67 15.93 12.15
N LEU A 132 16.29 17.00 11.63
CA LEU A 132 17.26 16.95 10.54
C LEU A 132 18.47 16.10 10.93
N ARG A 133 19.04 16.36 12.11
CA ARG A 133 20.14 15.53 12.63
C ARG A 133 19.74 14.06 12.83
N LEU A 134 18.50 13.81 13.25
CA LEU A 134 17.99 12.45 13.40
C LEU A 134 17.77 11.77 12.04
N LEU A 135 17.29 12.51 11.04
CA LEU A 135 17.13 12.02 9.68
C LEU A 135 18.49 11.65 9.08
N ASN A 136 19.49 12.53 9.21
CA ASN A 136 20.84 12.27 8.70
C ASN A 136 21.49 11.05 9.37
N ALA A 137 21.28 10.87 10.68
CA ALA A 137 21.70 9.65 11.38
C ALA A 137 20.95 8.40 10.86
N ALA A 138 19.66 8.52 10.53
CA ALA A 138 18.89 7.43 9.95
C ALA A 138 19.39 7.06 8.54
N VAL A 139 19.73 8.06 7.72
CA VAL A 139 20.32 7.87 6.40
C VAL A 139 21.68 7.20 6.52
N HIS A 140 22.54 7.68 7.42
CA HIS A 140 23.83 7.05 7.68
C HIS A 140 23.70 5.58 8.09
N ASN A 141 22.76 5.27 8.99
CA ASN A 141 22.49 3.87 9.37
C ASN A 141 21.98 3.02 8.19
N ALA A 142 21.18 3.62 7.30
CA ALA A 142 20.66 2.95 6.11
C ALA A 142 21.78 2.63 5.10
N THR A 143 22.67 3.59 4.83
CA THR A 143 23.76 3.44 3.87
C THR A 143 24.86 2.54 4.40
N THR A 144 25.34 2.79 5.62
CA THR A 144 26.54 2.16 6.16
C THR A 144 26.28 0.76 6.70
N HIS A 145 25.18 0.56 7.44
CA HIS A 145 24.90 -0.71 8.11
C HIS A 145 23.97 -1.63 7.32
N LYS A 146 23.12 -1.08 6.46
CA LYS A 146 22.11 -1.85 5.72
C LYS A 146 22.30 -1.83 4.21
N ASN A 147 23.29 -1.11 3.70
CA ASN A 147 23.60 -0.99 2.27
C ASN A 147 22.37 -0.61 1.41
N LEU A 148 21.49 0.22 1.96
CA LEU A 148 20.28 0.68 1.27
C LEU A 148 20.63 1.85 0.35
N SER A 149 20.00 1.90 -0.83
CA SER A 149 20.17 3.02 -1.75
C SER A 149 19.44 4.27 -1.25
N VAL A 150 20.14 5.40 -1.22
CA VAL A 150 19.59 6.70 -0.79
C VAL A 150 18.47 7.17 -1.72
N ASP A 151 18.62 6.97 -3.02
CA ASP A 151 17.66 7.42 -4.04
C ASP A 151 16.32 6.66 -3.98
N ARG A 152 16.28 5.56 -3.23
CA ARG A 152 15.12 4.69 -3.07
C ARG A 152 14.56 4.72 -1.64
N LEU A 153 15.06 5.63 -0.80
CA LEU A 153 14.80 5.65 0.62
C LEU A 153 13.59 6.53 0.94
N PHE A 154 12.58 5.94 1.58
CA PHE A 154 11.35 6.63 1.99
C PHE A 154 11.17 6.57 3.50
N ILE A 155 10.51 7.58 4.06
CA ILE A 155 10.08 7.56 5.45
C ILE A 155 8.82 6.68 5.56
N LYS A 156 8.97 5.51 6.19
CA LYS A 156 7.87 4.57 6.44
C LYS A 156 6.99 5.04 7.59
N THR A 157 7.60 5.16 8.77
CA THR A 157 6.93 5.61 9.99
C THR A 157 7.82 6.58 10.77
N ILE A 158 7.15 7.52 11.42
CA ILE A 158 7.77 8.37 12.45
C ILE A 158 6.94 8.19 13.71
N GLU A 159 7.58 7.70 14.76
CA GLU A 159 6.96 7.48 16.05
C GLU A 159 7.49 8.49 17.05
N VAL A 160 6.60 9.03 17.88
CA VAL A 160 6.96 9.99 18.92
C VAL A 160 6.38 9.58 20.25
N GLY A 161 7.24 9.51 21.24
CA GLY A 161 6.89 9.20 22.62
C GLY A 161 7.30 10.32 23.56
N ARG A 162 6.55 10.49 24.65
CA ARG A 162 7.00 11.32 25.77
C ARG A 162 8.19 10.62 26.43
N ASN A 163 9.18 11.40 26.83
CA ASN A 163 10.27 10.92 27.66
C ASN A 163 10.17 11.57 29.05
N THR A 164 11.01 11.15 29.99
CA THR A 164 11.00 11.68 31.36
C THR A 164 11.18 13.20 31.36
N PRO A 165 10.16 13.97 31.78
CA PRO A 165 10.26 15.44 31.82
C PRO A 165 11.12 15.86 33.01
N GLY A 166 11.81 16.99 32.87
CA GLY A 166 12.42 17.68 34.01
C GLY A 166 11.34 18.40 34.80
N ARG A 167 11.31 18.27 36.12
CA ARG A 167 10.33 18.96 36.99
C ARG A 167 11.03 20.09 37.71
N PHE A 168 10.38 21.25 37.81
CA PHE A 168 10.87 22.40 38.56
C PHE A 168 9.70 23.11 39.26
N VAL A 169 9.99 23.91 40.27
CA VAL A 169 8.98 24.71 40.97
C VAL A 169 8.91 26.09 40.30
N LYS A 170 7.69 26.53 39.97
CA LYS A 170 7.42 27.87 39.46
C LYS A 170 6.79 28.68 40.58
N PHE A 171 7.50 29.71 41.03
CA PHE A 171 6.99 30.64 42.05
C PHE A 171 6.04 31.65 41.42
N HIS A 172 5.02 32.02 42.18
CA HIS A 172 3.99 32.98 41.83
C HIS A 172 3.82 34.01 42.96
N ALA A 173 3.09 35.09 42.68
CA ALA A 173 2.78 36.11 43.68
C ALA A 173 2.04 35.50 44.90
N LYS A 174 2.13 36.19 46.04
CA LYS A 174 1.51 35.80 47.33
C LYS A 174 1.98 34.44 47.87
N GLY A 175 3.24 34.06 47.62
CA GLY A 175 3.81 32.81 48.12
C GLY A 175 3.25 31.54 47.46
N LEU A 176 2.48 31.68 46.36
CA LEU A 176 1.95 30.53 45.64
C LEU A 176 3.04 29.84 44.82
N ALA A 177 2.97 28.52 44.72
CA ALA A 177 3.89 27.72 43.92
C ALA A 177 3.12 26.73 43.04
N ALA A 178 3.61 26.55 41.81
CA ALA A 178 3.10 25.58 40.87
C ALA A 178 4.23 24.65 40.41
N ARG A 179 3.86 23.45 39.95
CA ARG A 179 4.80 22.53 39.32
C ARG A 179 4.99 22.88 37.85
N GLY A 180 6.21 23.25 37.46
CA GLY A 180 6.63 23.38 36.08
C GLY A 180 7.21 22.07 35.54
N GLU A 181 7.00 21.83 34.24
CA GLU A 181 7.57 20.68 33.53
C GLU A 181 8.33 21.12 32.28
N SER A 182 9.60 20.73 32.20
CA SER A 182 10.44 20.79 31.01
C SER A 182 10.23 19.52 30.20
N ALA A 183 9.37 19.63 29.18
CA ALA A 183 9.00 18.50 28.34
C ALA A 183 10.21 17.98 27.54
N ARG A 184 10.41 16.66 27.59
CA ARG A 184 11.39 15.94 26.77
C ARG A 184 10.68 14.85 25.98
N VAL A 185 11.12 14.64 24.76
CA VAL A 185 10.47 13.73 23.81
C VAL A 185 11.50 12.75 23.26
N GLN A 186 11.05 11.57 22.84
CA GLN A 186 11.81 10.65 22.01
C GLN A 186 11.16 10.53 20.64
N VAL A 187 11.99 10.51 19.60
CA VAL A 187 11.54 10.38 18.21
C VAL A 187 12.26 9.19 17.60
N ARG A 188 11.50 8.30 16.96
CA ARG A 188 12.01 7.18 16.16
C ARG A 188 11.61 7.41 14.70
N ILE A 189 12.60 7.39 13.81
CA ILE A 189 12.38 7.45 12.36
C ILE A 189 12.72 6.08 11.79
N THR A 190 11.77 5.53 11.04
CA THR A 190 11.89 4.26 10.34
C THR A 190 11.90 4.56 8.84
N LEU A 191 13.03 4.28 8.21
CA LEU A 191 13.23 4.41 6.77
C LEU A 191 13.05 3.06 6.10
N GLU A 192 12.51 3.05 4.89
CA GLU A 192 12.27 1.85 4.08
C GLU A 192 12.80 2.07 2.66
N GLU A 193 13.57 1.11 2.16
CA GLU A 193 13.97 1.08 0.77
C GLU A 193 12.84 0.47 -0.05
N LYS A 194 12.36 1.22 -1.05
CA LYS A 194 11.38 0.71 -2.01
C LYS A 194 12.06 -0.09 -3.12
N SER A 195 11.37 -1.11 -3.61
CA SER A 195 11.82 -1.85 -4.79
C SER A 195 11.86 -0.94 -6.03
N PRO A 196 12.70 -1.24 -7.05
CA PRO A 196 12.65 -0.54 -8.34
C PRO A 196 11.25 -0.52 -8.95
N GLU A 197 10.52 -1.63 -8.81
CA GLU A 197 9.15 -1.77 -9.29
C GLU A 197 8.21 -0.77 -8.62
N ASP A 198 8.28 -0.64 -7.29
CA ASP A 198 7.44 0.30 -6.54
C ASP A 198 7.77 1.76 -6.89
N ILE A 199 9.03 2.06 -7.20
CA ILE A 199 9.45 3.40 -7.64
C ILE A 199 8.89 3.71 -9.01
N TYR A 200 8.95 2.75 -9.94
CA TYR A 200 8.32 2.89 -11.25
C TYR A 200 6.81 3.12 -11.11
N LYS A 201 6.13 2.37 -10.24
CA LYS A 201 4.71 2.56 -9.93
C LYS A 201 4.43 3.99 -9.45
N ILE A 202 5.30 4.58 -8.62
CA ILE A 202 5.17 5.97 -8.15
C ILE A 202 5.39 6.97 -9.29
N MET A 203 6.39 6.70 -10.13
CA MET A 203 6.77 7.52 -11.28
C MET A 203 5.64 7.59 -12.31
N MET A 204 5.10 6.45 -12.72
CA MET A 204 4.00 6.34 -13.67
C MET A 204 2.69 6.95 -13.18
N LYS A 205 2.46 6.92 -11.87
CA LYS A 205 1.33 7.64 -11.22
C LYS A 205 1.53 9.16 -11.17
N GLY A 206 2.65 9.68 -11.70
CA GLY A 206 2.98 11.11 -11.68
C GLY A 206 3.34 11.63 -10.29
N LYS A 207 3.67 10.75 -9.34
CA LYS A 207 3.98 11.10 -7.93
C LYS A 207 5.48 11.05 -7.63
N PHE A 208 6.31 11.21 -8.65
CA PHE A 208 7.76 11.16 -8.49
C PHE A 208 8.26 12.29 -7.55
N PRO A 209 9.19 12.00 -6.62
CA PRO A 209 9.70 12.99 -5.67
C PRO A 209 10.34 14.21 -6.33
N ALA A 210 10.08 15.40 -5.80
CA ALA A 210 10.49 16.64 -6.44
C ALA A 210 12.02 16.84 -6.39
N MET A 211 12.67 16.44 -5.30
CA MET A 211 14.12 16.53 -5.15
C MET A 211 14.85 15.51 -6.01
N LEU A 212 14.28 14.32 -6.24
CA LEU A 212 14.85 13.38 -7.21
C LEU A 212 14.77 13.94 -8.63
N ALA A 213 13.65 14.57 -9.00
CA ALA A 213 13.54 15.26 -10.29
C ALA A 213 14.50 16.45 -10.41
N ALA A 214 14.83 17.12 -9.32
CA ALA A 214 15.85 18.17 -9.29
C ALA A 214 17.26 17.59 -9.47
N LYS A 215 17.57 16.47 -8.81
CA LYS A 215 18.84 15.75 -8.97
C LYS A 215 19.02 15.31 -10.42
N LEU A 216 18.02 14.64 -11.01
CA LEU A 216 18.03 14.26 -12.42
C LEU A 216 18.31 15.48 -13.32
N ARG A 217 17.59 16.60 -13.14
CA ARG A 217 17.86 17.81 -13.92
C ARG A 217 19.30 18.31 -13.83
N ASN A 218 19.91 18.23 -12.66
CA ASN A 218 21.30 18.63 -12.49
C ASN A 218 22.25 17.63 -13.18
N ASP A 219 21.96 16.33 -13.08
CA ASP A 219 22.74 15.29 -13.75
C ASP A 219 22.68 15.46 -15.27
N PHE A 220 21.51 15.77 -15.84
CA PHE A 220 21.32 16.10 -17.26
C PHE A 220 22.09 17.36 -17.68
N PHE A 221 22.13 18.37 -16.82
CA PHE A 221 22.85 19.62 -17.11
C PHE A 221 24.37 19.42 -17.13
N HIS A 222 24.90 18.59 -16.24
CA HIS A 222 26.34 18.32 -16.15
C HIS A 222 26.82 17.21 -17.08
N GLY A 223 25.94 16.26 -17.43
CA GLY A 223 26.28 15.08 -18.24
C GLY A 223 26.36 15.32 -19.75
N GLY A 224 25.99 16.49 -20.25
CA GLY A 224 26.01 16.80 -21.69
C GLY A 224 25.00 15.95 -22.46
N CYS A 225 23.71 16.15 -22.18
CA CYS A 225 22.66 15.25 -22.66
C CYS A 225 22.00 15.68 -23.97
N ASP A 226 21.62 14.68 -24.77
CA ASP A 226 20.93 14.89 -26.03
C ASP A 226 19.45 15.23 -25.83
N LEU A 227 18.85 15.86 -26.85
CA LEU A 227 17.43 16.23 -26.81
C LEU A 227 16.51 14.99 -26.73
N SER A 228 16.90 13.87 -27.35
CA SER A 228 16.16 12.61 -27.30
C SER A 228 15.99 12.10 -25.86
N ASP A 229 17.07 12.16 -25.09
CA ASP A 229 17.12 11.64 -23.73
C ASP A 229 16.29 12.52 -22.80
N LEU A 230 16.38 13.85 -23.01
CA LEU A 230 15.55 14.82 -22.30
C LEU A 230 14.05 14.58 -22.57
N GLN A 231 13.68 14.27 -23.82
CA GLN A 231 12.29 13.98 -24.17
C GLN A 231 11.78 12.71 -23.49
N ALA A 232 12.61 11.67 -23.41
CA ALA A 232 12.28 10.42 -22.72
C ALA A 232 12.01 10.65 -21.21
N GLU A 233 12.86 11.46 -20.56
CA GLU A 233 12.75 11.73 -19.11
C GLU A 233 11.86 12.92 -18.75
N THR A 234 11.27 13.61 -19.73
CA THR A 234 10.38 14.75 -19.46
C THR A 234 9.21 14.38 -18.53
N SER A 235 8.75 13.13 -18.63
CA SER A 235 7.67 12.56 -17.81
C SER A 235 8.00 12.52 -16.31
N THR A 236 9.29 12.44 -15.94
CA THR A 236 9.76 12.33 -14.55
C THR A 236 10.20 13.69 -14.01
N MET A 237 10.86 14.50 -14.85
CA MET A 237 11.53 15.75 -14.48
C MET A 237 10.56 16.89 -14.15
N THR A 238 9.54 17.11 -14.97
CA THR A 238 8.67 18.30 -14.88
C THR A 238 7.30 17.97 -14.28
N ALA A 239 6.68 18.96 -13.60
CA ALA A 239 5.32 18.78 -13.06
C ALA A 239 4.30 18.51 -14.18
N LYS A 240 4.42 19.21 -15.32
CA LYS A 240 3.56 19.03 -16.49
C LYS A 240 3.76 17.65 -17.11
N GLY A 241 5.01 17.19 -17.26
CA GLY A 241 5.32 15.85 -17.76
C GLY A 241 4.74 14.75 -16.86
N ARG A 242 4.89 14.87 -15.54
CA ARG A 242 4.28 13.94 -14.58
C ARG A 242 2.76 13.90 -14.67
N GLN A 243 2.13 15.07 -14.83
CA GLN A 243 0.69 15.17 -15.02
C GLN A 243 0.25 14.51 -16.34
N GLN A 244 0.99 14.73 -17.42
CA GLN A 244 0.74 14.10 -18.71
C GLN A 244 0.85 12.58 -18.62
N GLN A 245 1.88 12.07 -17.94
CA GLN A 245 2.07 10.63 -17.72
C GLN A 245 0.89 10.00 -16.99
N HIS A 246 0.43 10.65 -15.92
CA HIS A 246 -0.75 10.22 -15.17
C HIS A 246 -2.01 10.21 -16.04
N LEU A 247 -2.19 11.20 -16.92
CA LEU A 247 -3.31 11.23 -17.86
C LEU A 247 -3.21 10.15 -18.93
N MET A 248 -2.01 9.85 -19.44
CA MET A 248 -1.78 8.77 -20.40
C MET A 248 -2.09 7.41 -19.78
N LEU A 249 -1.65 7.17 -18.53
CA LEU A 249 -2.00 5.95 -17.79
C LEU A 249 -3.52 5.80 -17.67
N LYS A 250 -4.22 6.85 -17.23
CA LYS A 250 -5.70 6.84 -17.15
C LYS A 250 -6.36 6.53 -18.49
N ARG A 251 -5.87 7.12 -19.58
CA ARG A 251 -6.41 6.88 -20.94
C ARG A 251 -6.21 5.43 -21.36
N LYS A 252 -5.03 4.86 -21.12
CA LYS A 252 -4.71 3.46 -21.40
C LYS A 252 -5.63 2.51 -20.62
N VAL A 253 -5.84 2.78 -19.32
CA VAL A 253 -6.78 2.00 -18.49
C VAL A 253 -8.22 2.08 -19.02
N ILE A 254 -8.69 3.26 -19.43
CA ILE A 254 -10.02 3.43 -20.02
C ILE A 254 -10.16 2.67 -21.35
N GLN A 255 -9.11 2.65 -22.16
CA GLN A 255 -9.11 1.91 -23.42
C GLN A 255 -9.23 0.40 -23.18
N ILE A 256 -8.42 -0.14 -22.25
CA ILE A 256 -8.46 -1.57 -21.89
C ILE A 256 -9.82 -1.94 -21.27
N ASP A 257 -10.39 -1.09 -20.40
CA ASP A 257 -11.74 -1.27 -19.84
C ASP A 257 -12.79 -1.36 -20.96
N LYS A 258 -12.73 -0.49 -21.97
CA LYS A 258 -13.64 -0.54 -23.13
C LYS A 258 -13.47 -1.83 -23.95
N GLU A 259 -12.24 -2.27 -24.17
CA GLU A 259 -11.94 -3.51 -24.91
C GLU A 259 -12.46 -4.74 -24.15
N ASN A 260 -12.28 -4.79 -22.83
CA ASN A 260 -12.78 -5.87 -21.97
C ASN A 260 -14.32 -5.89 -21.94
N ARG A 261 -14.97 -4.72 -21.88
CA ARG A 261 -16.43 -4.62 -21.98
C ARG A 261 -16.97 -5.11 -23.31
N LYS A 262 -16.30 -4.83 -24.43
CA LYS A 262 -16.67 -5.37 -25.75
C LYS A 262 -16.59 -6.90 -25.78
N LYS A 263 -15.68 -7.50 -25.00
CA LYS A 263 -15.54 -8.95 -24.82
C LYS A 263 -16.51 -9.53 -23.76
N GLY A 264 -17.31 -8.69 -23.10
CA GLY A 264 -18.23 -9.10 -22.03
C GLY A 264 -17.56 -9.33 -20.67
N ILE A 265 -16.28 -8.97 -20.50
CA ILE A 265 -15.54 -9.15 -19.24
C ILE A 265 -15.63 -7.87 -18.42
N ILE A 266 -16.07 -7.99 -17.17
CA ILE A 266 -16.16 -6.87 -16.22
C ILE A 266 -15.03 -7.00 -15.21
N ILE A 267 -14.04 -6.12 -15.29
CA ILE A 267 -12.88 -6.05 -14.38
C ILE A 267 -12.89 -4.69 -13.67
N ALA A 268 -12.47 -4.64 -12.41
CA ALA A 268 -12.32 -3.37 -11.71
C ALA A 268 -11.18 -2.55 -12.34
N ARG A 269 -11.36 -1.24 -12.44
CA ARG A 269 -10.36 -0.35 -13.06
C ARG A 269 -9.03 -0.32 -12.31
N GLU A 270 -9.09 -0.53 -10.99
CA GLU A 270 -7.92 -0.59 -10.11
C GLU A 270 -7.02 -1.78 -10.47
N ASP A 271 -7.61 -2.94 -10.76
CA ASP A 271 -6.89 -4.15 -11.15
C ASP A 271 -6.24 -3.98 -12.53
N ILE A 272 -6.95 -3.32 -13.47
CA ILE A 272 -6.39 -2.99 -14.80
C ILE A 272 -5.22 -2.02 -14.66
N GLU A 273 -5.36 -0.99 -13.80
CA GLU A 273 -4.27 -0.05 -13.52
C GLU A 273 -3.06 -0.76 -12.91
N GLU A 274 -3.27 -1.64 -11.93
CA GLU A 274 -2.18 -2.40 -11.31
C GLU A 274 -1.49 -3.33 -12.32
N ALA A 275 -2.24 -4.05 -13.17
CA ALA A 275 -1.68 -4.92 -14.20
C ALA A 275 -0.79 -4.14 -15.20
N VAL A 276 -1.29 -3.01 -15.74
CA VAL A 276 -0.52 -2.15 -16.65
C VAL A 276 0.76 -1.62 -15.99
N LEU A 277 0.68 -1.31 -14.69
CA LEU A 277 1.83 -0.82 -13.94
C LEU A 277 2.84 -1.94 -13.63
N GLU A 278 2.38 -3.16 -13.35
CA GLU A 278 3.25 -4.30 -13.06
C GLU A 278 4.03 -4.77 -14.28
N GLU A 279 3.42 -4.77 -15.47
CA GLU A 279 4.14 -5.07 -16.72
C GLU A 279 5.28 -4.09 -16.97
N GLY A 280 5.02 -2.79 -16.89
CA GLY A 280 6.06 -1.77 -17.07
C GLY A 280 7.10 -1.76 -15.94
N ALA A 281 6.68 -2.08 -14.70
CA ALA A 281 7.57 -2.11 -13.55
C ALA A 281 8.65 -3.18 -13.68
N LYS A 282 8.33 -4.33 -14.26
CA LYS A 282 9.29 -5.43 -14.48
C LYS A 282 10.38 -5.02 -15.45
N GLN A 283 10.00 -4.46 -16.61
CA GLN A 283 10.95 -3.97 -17.61
C GLN A 283 11.88 -2.91 -17.02
N TYR A 284 11.30 -1.92 -16.33
CA TYR A 284 12.08 -0.88 -15.66
C TYR A 284 13.03 -1.43 -14.59
N ALA A 285 12.61 -2.45 -13.83
CA ALA A 285 13.45 -3.06 -12.82
C ALA A 285 14.67 -3.76 -13.45
N GLU A 286 14.49 -4.46 -14.56
CA GLU A 286 15.58 -5.10 -15.32
C GLU A 286 16.57 -4.06 -15.83
N ASP A 287 16.08 -2.99 -16.46
CA ASP A 287 16.91 -1.90 -16.98
C ASP A 287 17.68 -1.18 -15.85
N TYR A 288 17.01 -0.93 -14.72
CA TYR A 288 17.64 -0.33 -13.54
C TYR A 288 18.81 -1.18 -13.03
N TRP A 289 18.62 -2.50 -12.90
CA TRP A 289 19.68 -3.37 -12.41
C TRP A 289 20.82 -3.51 -13.42
N ARG A 290 20.52 -3.53 -14.71
CA ARG A 290 21.52 -3.50 -15.79
C ARG A 290 22.38 -2.25 -15.70
N ALA A 291 21.77 -1.07 -15.69
CA ALA A 291 22.48 0.20 -15.60
C ALA A 291 23.34 0.30 -14.32
N LYS A 292 22.81 -0.17 -13.17
CA LYS A 292 23.56 -0.16 -11.91
C LYS A 292 24.76 -1.11 -11.93
N LYS A 293 24.63 -2.26 -12.60
CA LYS A 293 25.71 -3.23 -12.77
C LYS A 293 26.81 -2.63 -13.63
N GLU A 294 26.45 -2.07 -14.79
CA GLU A 294 27.37 -1.39 -15.71
C GLU A 294 28.12 -0.25 -15.01
N GLN A 295 27.43 0.60 -14.25
CA GLN A 295 28.08 1.66 -13.46
C GLN A 295 29.11 1.10 -12.47
N THR A 296 28.80 -0.02 -11.82
CA THR A 296 29.72 -0.65 -10.85
C THR A 296 30.95 -1.21 -11.55
N GLU A 297 30.77 -1.85 -12.71
CA GLU A 297 31.85 -2.40 -13.54
C GLU A 297 32.75 -1.28 -14.10
N MET A 298 32.15 -0.17 -14.56
CA MET A 298 32.89 1.03 -15.00
C MET A 298 33.74 1.64 -13.87
N LEU A 299 33.19 1.75 -12.66
CA LEU A 299 33.96 2.25 -11.52
C LEU A 299 35.10 1.31 -11.13
N TYR A 300 34.88 0.00 -11.21
CA TYR A 300 35.89 -1.01 -10.89
C TYR A 300 37.03 -1.00 -11.91
N THR A 301 36.71 -1.02 -13.20
CA THR A 301 37.68 -0.97 -14.30
C THR A 301 38.52 0.30 -14.24
N HIS A 302 37.88 1.46 -14.08
CA HIS A 302 38.59 2.73 -13.91
C HIS A 302 39.57 2.71 -12.72
N ARG A 303 39.15 2.13 -11.57
CA ARG A 303 40.03 1.99 -10.41
C ARG A 303 41.21 1.05 -10.66
N GLN A 304 41.01 -0.02 -11.43
CA GLN A 304 42.09 -0.93 -11.82
C GLN A 304 43.10 -0.25 -12.75
N GLU A 305 42.63 0.57 -13.69
CA GLU A 305 43.50 1.37 -14.57
C GLU A 305 44.35 2.35 -13.77
N VAL A 306 43.72 3.12 -12.87
CA VAL A 306 44.44 4.05 -11.97
C VAL A 306 45.49 3.30 -11.14
N PHE A 307 45.14 2.11 -10.64
CA PHE A 307 46.07 1.29 -9.87
C PHE A 307 47.26 0.82 -10.71
N LYS A 308 47.04 0.27 -11.91
CA LYS A 308 48.11 -0.16 -12.83
C LYS A 308 49.02 1.00 -13.24
N ASN A 309 48.43 2.16 -13.52
CA ASN A 309 49.18 3.36 -13.87
C ASN A 309 50.09 3.81 -12.70
N ASN A 310 49.63 3.69 -11.46
CA ASN A 310 50.41 4.04 -10.27
C ASN A 310 51.48 2.98 -9.91
N GLU A 311 51.24 1.70 -10.22
CA GLU A 311 52.24 0.65 -10.04
C GLU A 311 53.41 0.78 -11.02
N GLY A 312 53.14 1.15 -12.29
CA GLY A 312 54.17 1.33 -13.31
C GLY A 312 55.08 2.54 -13.14
N ILE A 313 54.80 3.41 -12.15
CA ILE A 313 55.62 4.59 -11.81
C ILE A 313 56.65 4.27 -10.71
N LYS A 314 56.55 3.12 -10.04
CA LYS A 314 57.50 2.67 -9.01
C LYS A 314 58.68 1.91 -9.61
#